data_AF-A0A7J9MX19-F1
#
_entry.id   AF-A0A7J9MX19-F1
#
_cell.length_a   1.000
_cell.length_b   1.000
_cell.length_c   1.000
_cell.angle_alpha   90.00
_cell.angle_beta   90.00
_cell.angle_gamma   90.00
#
_symmetry.space_group_name_H-M   'P 1'
#
loop_
_entity.id
_entity.type
_entity.pdbx_description
1 polymer ?
#
loop_
_entity_poly.entity_id
_entity_poly.type
_entity_poly.pdbx_seq_one_letter_code
_entity_poly.pdbx_strand_id
1 'polypeptide(L)'
;MGSNRSLVVMQLMILLTVILTVKASTPAVVKPGCQKSCGDVIIPYPFGTGDDCNITAGFFINCNTSFIPNKPFLGNSYLEVINISTDGQTGLLQSGATR
;
A
#
# COMPACT_ATOMS: atom_id res chain seq x y z
N MET A 1 3.35 -22.77 46.61
CA MET A 1 2.88 -21.47 46.06
C MET A 1 3.73 -20.99 44.88
N GLY A 2 3.96 -21.85 43.87
CA GLY A 2 4.87 -21.53 42.73
C GLY A 2 4.21 -21.56 41.35
N SER A 3 3.21 -22.44 41.14
CA SER A 3 2.57 -22.64 39.83
C SER A 3 1.86 -21.39 39.32
N ASN A 4 1.06 -20.74 40.17
CA ASN A 4 0.25 -19.57 39.78
C ASN A 4 1.12 -18.34 39.44
N ARG A 5 2.25 -18.17 40.13
CA ARG A 5 3.18 -17.06 39.88
C ARG A 5 3.90 -17.24 38.55
N SER A 6 4.28 -18.48 38.21
CA SER A 6 4.90 -18.81 36.92
C SER A 6 3.91 -18.68 35.75
N LEU A 7 2.66 -19.11 35.94
CA LEU A 7 1.59 -18.94 34.94
C LEU A 7 1.32 -17.46 34.64
N VAL A 8 1.25 -16.61 35.67
CA VAL A 8 1.04 -15.16 35.50
C VAL A 8 2.19 -14.51 34.72
N VAL A 9 3.44 -14.90 34.99
CA VAL A 9 4.60 -14.38 34.25
C VAL A 9 4.55 -14.83 32.78
N MET A 10 4.21 -16.09 32.51
CA MET A 10 4.08 -16.60 31.16
C MET A 10 2.97 -15.86 30.38
N GLN A 11 1.81 -15.63 31.00
CA GLN A 11 0.73 -14.84 30.40
C GLN A 11 1.11 -13.38 30.14
N LEU A 12 1.86 -12.76 31.04
CA LEU A 12 2.36 -11.39 30.87
C LEU A 12 3.32 -11.29 29.68
N MET A 13 4.21 -12.27 29.52
CA MET A 13 5.13 -12.34 28.37
C MET A 13 4.38 -12.54 27.05
N ILE A 14 3.37 -13.42 27.04
CA ILE A 14 2.51 -13.64 25.86
C ILE A 14 1.78 -12.34 25.51
N LEU A 15 1.16 -11.66 26.47
CA LEU A 15 0.45 -10.41 26.24
C LEU A 15 1.37 -9.32 25.68
N LEU A 16 2.59 -9.20 26.22
CA LEU A 16 3.58 -8.24 25.74
C LEU A 16 4.01 -8.53 24.29
N THR A 17 4.20 -9.80 23.93
CA THR A 17 4.55 -10.19 22.55
C THR A 17 3.42 -9.91 21.55
N VAL A 18 2.16 -10.12 21.94
CA VAL A 18 1.01 -9.86 21.07
C VAL A 18 0.92 -8.38 20.70
N ILE A 19 1.12 -7.47 21.66
CA ILE A 19 1.05 -6.02 21.43
C ILE A 19 2.13 -5.56 20.42
N LEU A 20 3.32 -6.14 20.46
CA LEU A 20 4.43 -5.79 19.56
C LEU A 20 4.20 -6.23 18.10
N THR A 21 3.29 -7.19 17.86
CA THR A 21 3.04 -7.73 16.52
C THR A 21 1.92 -7.00 15.75
N VAL A 22 1.26 -6.01 16.36
CA VAL A 22 0.18 -5.27 15.72
C VAL A 22 0.76 -4.26 14.72
N LYS A 23 0.63 -4.54 13.42
CA LYS A 23 0.86 -3.54 12.38
C LYS A 23 -0.39 -2.67 12.23
N ALA A 24 -0.24 -1.35 12.42
CA ALA A 24 -1.29 -0.41 12.08
C ALA A 24 -1.34 -0.25 10.55
N SER A 25 -2.45 -0.62 9.93
CA SER A 25 -2.71 -0.29 8.54
C SER A 25 -3.26 1.14 8.47
N THR A 26 -2.55 2.03 7.79
CA THR A 26 -3.08 3.35 7.46
C THR A 26 -4.03 3.21 6.28
N PRO A 27 -5.27 3.73 6.37
CA PRO A 27 -6.18 3.71 5.23
C PRO A 27 -5.55 4.48 4.06
N ALA A 28 -5.74 3.99 2.84
CA ALA A 28 -5.33 4.66 1.61
C ALA A 28 -6.05 6.01 1.49
N VAL A 29 -5.32 7.12 1.71
CA VAL A 29 -5.85 8.48 1.60
C VAL A 29 -5.66 8.97 0.17
N VAL A 30 -6.74 9.43 -0.47
CA VAL A 30 -6.70 10.03 -1.81
C VAL A 30 -6.80 11.54 -1.69
N LYS A 31 -5.99 12.27 -2.46
CA LYS A 31 -6.07 13.74 -2.50
C LYS A 31 -7.43 14.17 -3.10
N PRO A 32 -8.17 15.09 -2.45
CA PRO A 32 -9.44 15.57 -2.99
C PRO A 32 -9.28 16.11 -4.41
N GLY A 33 -10.23 15.77 -5.30
CA GLY A 33 -10.19 16.16 -6.72
C GLY A 33 -9.37 15.22 -7.62
N CYS A 34 -8.68 14.23 -7.07
CA CYS A 34 -7.88 13.28 -7.83
C CYS A 34 -8.61 11.96 -8.09
N GLN A 35 -8.21 11.27 -9.16
CA GLN A 35 -8.74 9.96 -9.49
C GLN A 35 -8.39 8.93 -8.40
N LYS A 36 -9.42 8.33 -7.79
CA LYS A 36 -9.28 7.37 -6.68
C LYS A 36 -8.75 6.00 -7.12
N SER A 37 -9.08 5.54 -8.32
CA SER A 37 -8.70 4.21 -8.80
C SER A 37 -8.48 4.17 -10.31
N CYS A 38 -7.71 3.19 -10.77
CA CYS A 38 -7.56 2.86 -12.19
C CYS A 38 -7.71 1.35 -12.35
N GLY A 39 -8.78 0.91 -13.02
CA GLY A 39 -9.21 -0.49 -12.95
C GLY A 39 -9.50 -0.87 -11.50
N ASP A 40 -8.90 -1.99 -11.06
CA ASP A 40 -9.08 -2.53 -9.71
C ASP A 40 -8.06 -1.97 -8.69
N VAL A 41 -7.19 -1.03 -9.10
CA VAL A 41 -6.12 -0.50 -8.27
C VAL A 41 -6.52 0.84 -7.65
N ILE A 42 -6.49 0.91 -6.32
CA ILE A 42 -6.65 2.17 -5.56
C ILE A 42 -5.34 2.97 -5.61
N ILE A 43 -5.45 4.28 -5.85
CA ILE A 43 -4.31 5.20 -6.00
C ILE A 43 -4.27 6.16 -4.80
N PRO A 44 -3.57 5.82 -3.71
CA PRO A 44 -3.39 6.72 -2.56
C PRO A 44 -2.34 7.79 -2.83
N TYR A 45 -2.50 8.96 -2.20
CA TYR A 45 -1.42 9.92 -2.05
C TYR A 45 -0.24 9.24 -1.32
N PRO A 46 1.02 9.40 -1.76
CA PRO A 46 1.54 10.42 -2.69
C PRO A 46 1.45 10.11 -4.19
N PHE A 47 0.79 9.02 -4.59
CA PHE A 47 0.54 8.66 -5.99
C PHE A 47 -0.74 9.32 -6.52
N GLY A 48 -0.80 9.51 -7.84
CA GLY A 48 -2.00 10.05 -8.46
C GLY A 48 -1.92 10.21 -9.97
N THR A 49 -3.09 10.30 -10.58
CA THR A 49 -3.29 10.61 -12.00
C THR A 49 -3.75 12.05 -12.15
N GLY A 50 -3.13 12.82 -13.04
CA GLY A 50 -3.46 14.22 -13.30
C GLY A 50 -2.57 15.22 -12.56
N ASP A 51 -2.81 16.49 -12.86
CA ASP A 51 -2.03 17.61 -12.32
C ASP A 51 -2.24 17.74 -10.81
N ASP A 52 -1.15 17.97 -10.07
CA ASP A 52 -1.14 18.13 -8.61
C ASP A 52 -1.74 16.93 -7.84
N CYS A 53 -1.86 15.76 -8.46
CA CYS A 53 -2.37 14.55 -7.80
C CYS A 53 -1.28 13.63 -7.24
N ASN A 54 -0.03 13.88 -7.60
CA ASN A 54 1.14 13.16 -7.10
C ASN A 54 2.11 14.14 -6.43
N ILE A 55 2.96 13.65 -5.52
CA ILE A 55 3.94 14.50 -4.81
C ILE A 55 5.07 14.96 -5.73
N THR A 56 5.46 14.10 -6.68
CA THR A 56 6.56 14.29 -7.63
C THR A 56 6.29 13.40 -8.85
N ALA A 57 6.87 13.73 -10.00
CA ALA A 57 6.73 12.97 -11.25
C ALA A 57 7.00 11.45 -11.12
N GLY A 58 7.84 11.00 -10.19
CA GLY A 58 8.09 9.57 -9.93
C GLY A 58 6.91 8.81 -9.30
N PHE A 59 5.90 9.52 -8.80
CA PHE A 59 4.67 8.98 -8.21
C PHE A 59 3.45 9.16 -9.13
N PHE A 60 3.66 9.66 -10.34
CA PHE A 60 2.60 9.75 -11.35
C PHE A 60 2.13 8.34 -11.74
N ILE A 61 0.83 8.14 -11.76
CA ILE A 61 0.20 6.93 -12.29
C ILE A 61 -0.48 7.31 -13.60
N ASN A 62 -0.02 6.72 -14.70
CA ASN A 62 -0.67 6.83 -15.99
C ASN A 62 -1.78 5.77 -16.08
N CYS A 63 -3.04 6.20 -15.99
CA CYS A 63 -4.16 5.30 -16.17
C CYS A 63 -4.50 5.15 -17.66
N ASN A 64 -4.07 4.03 -18.26
CA ASN A 64 -4.31 3.77 -19.67
C ASN A 64 -5.74 3.24 -19.89
N THR A 65 -6.56 4.07 -20.53
CA THR A 65 -7.97 3.78 -20.84
C THR A 65 -8.18 3.01 -22.14
N SER A 66 -7.12 2.66 -22.86
CA SER A 66 -7.21 1.80 -24.06
C SER A 66 -7.38 0.31 -23.71
N PHE A 67 -7.12 -0.07 -22.46
CA PHE A 67 -7.38 -1.42 -21.94
C PHE A 67 -8.74 -1.49 -21.24
N ILE A 68 -9.35 -2.69 -21.27
CA ILE A 68 -10.60 -2.98 -20.55
C ILE A 68 -10.35 -4.20 -19.66
N PRO A 69 -10.35 -4.06 -18.32
CA PRO A 69 -10.44 -2.81 -17.56
C PRO A 69 -9.19 -1.92 -17.75
N ASN A 70 -9.32 -0.63 -17.43
CA ASN A 70 -8.22 0.34 -17.51
C ASN A 70 -7.00 -0.14 -16.71
N LYS A 71 -5.80 0.05 -17.26
CA LYS A 71 -4.56 -0.41 -16.64
C LYS A 71 -3.70 0.74 -16.13
N PRO A 72 -3.29 0.75 -14.84
CA PRO A 72 -2.36 1.75 -14.32
C PRO A 72 -0.92 1.40 -14.64
N PHE A 73 -0.14 2.39 -15.05
CA PHE A 73 1.30 2.31 -15.27
C PHE A 73 2.04 3.35 -14.46
N LEU A 74 3.26 3.03 -14.00
CA LEU A 74 4.09 3.99 -13.29
C LEU A 74 4.71 5.00 -14.28
N GLY A 75 4.43 6.29 -14.09
CA GLY A 75 4.93 7.33 -14.98
C GLY A 75 4.50 7.09 -16.43
N ASN A 76 5.42 7.38 -17.36
CA ASN A 76 5.28 7.03 -18.78
C ASN A 76 5.98 5.71 -19.14
N SER A 77 6.17 4.81 -18.17
CA SER A 77 6.86 3.53 -18.37
C SER A 77 5.88 2.42 -18.76
N TYR A 78 6.42 1.25 -19.11
CA TYR A 78 5.65 0.02 -19.34
C TYR A 78 5.40 -0.79 -18.05
N LEU A 79 5.72 -0.23 -16.88
CA LEU A 79 5.58 -0.92 -15.60
C LEU A 79 4.12 -0.83 -15.13
N GLU A 80 3.37 -1.92 -15.31
CA GLU A 80 2.00 -2.05 -14.81
C GLU A 80 2.01 -2.13 -13.28
N VAL A 81 1.13 -1.34 -12.65
CA VAL A 81 0.98 -1.30 -11.20
C VAL A 81 -0.18 -2.20 -10.80
N ILE A 82 0.10 -3.29 -10.09
CA ILE A 82 -0.97 -4.21 -9.64
C ILE A 82 -1.51 -3.88 -8.25
N ASN A 83 -0.71 -3.20 -7.43
CA ASN A 83 -1.08 -2.78 -6.08
C ASN A 83 -0.18 -1.64 -5.60
N ILE A 84 -0.72 -0.77 -4.74
CA ILE A 84 0.03 0.31 -4.09
C ILE A 84 -0.12 0.16 -2.58
N SER A 85 1.02 -0.01 -1.90
CA SER A 85 1.10 0.00 -0.44
C SER A 85 1.85 1.23 0.08
N THR A 86 1.37 1.80 1.19
CA THR A 86 1.93 3.01 1.83
C THR A 86 2.51 2.72 3.22
N ASP A 87 2.61 1.46 3.61
CA ASP A 87 3.04 0.97 4.93
C ASP A 87 4.56 1.10 5.19
N GLY A 88 5.26 1.99 4.49
CA GLY A 88 6.69 2.27 4.69
C GLY A 88 7.63 1.14 4.26
N GLN A 89 7.10 -0.01 3.83
CA GLN A 89 7.85 -1.03 3.13
C GLN A 89 7.70 -0.74 1.64
N THR A 90 8.75 -0.18 1.03
CA THR A 90 8.86 0.02 -0.42
C THR A 90 8.43 -1.23 -1.17
N GLY A 91 7.19 -1.25 -1.62
CA GLY A 91 6.55 -2.37 -2.27
C GLY A 91 5.65 -1.85 -3.38
N LEU A 92 6.24 -1.21 -4.38
CA LEU A 92 5.65 -1.29 -5.71
C LEU A 92 5.77 -2.76 -6.10
N LEU A 93 4.68 -3.53 -5.98
CA LEU A 93 4.64 -4.85 -6.58
C LEU A 93 4.66 -4.62 -8.09
N GLN A 94 5.85 -4.72 -8.68
CA GLN A 94 6.06 -4.64 -10.11
C GLN A 94 5.90 -6.05 -10.68
N SER A 95 4.81 -6.30 -11.40
CA SER A 95 4.84 -7.37 -12.40
C SER A 95 5.57 -6.82 -13.62
N GLY A 96 6.89 -6.98 -13.66
CA GLY A 96 7.64 -6.83 -14.90
C GLY A 96 7.11 -7.84 -15.91
N ALA A 97 6.64 -7.37 -17.06
CA ALA A 97 6.51 -8.21 -18.25
C ALA A 97 7.94 -8.53 -18.72
N THR A 98 8.54 -9.57 -18.14
CA THR A 98 9.73 -10.20 -18.72
C THR A 98 9.30 -10.78 -20.05
N ARG A 99 9.92 -10.27 -21.12
CA ARG A 99 9.77 -10.82 -22.47
C ARG A 99 10.35 -12.23 -22.53
#